data_AF-A0A2D4FQY1-F1
#
_entry.id   AF-A0A2D4FQY1-F1
#
_cell.length_a   1.000
_cell.length_b   1.000
_cell.length_c   1.000
_cell.angle_alpha   90.00
_cell.angle_beta   90.00
_cell.angle_gamma   90.00
#
_symmetry.space_group_name_H-M   'P 1'
#
loop_
_entity.id
_entity.type
_entity.pdbx_description
1 polymer ?
#
loop_
_entity_poly.entity_id
_entity_poly.type
_entity_poly.pdbx_seq_one_letter_code
_entity_poly.pdbx_strand_id
1 'polypeptide(L)'
;MSLEDPFFVVKGEVQKAVNTAQGLYQRWGQLLQETQIVNKEELNWTTNELRNTLRSIEWDLEDLEETICIVETNPHKFTIAPSEVAARRSFVTEMRESVKEMQDHMSDPVAQSFVERNNRELVDDRNQCGLLSADVSAADSHILEEQQLHQKVRK
;
A
#
# COMPACT_ATOMS: atom_id res chain seq x y z
N MET A 1 10.71 11.16 -39.34
CA MET A 1 10.64 10.09 -38.33
C MET A 1 9.17 9.84 -38.06
N SER A 2 8.69 8.61 -38.16
CA SER A 2 7.34 8.28 -37.68
C SER A 2 7.37 8.32 -36.15
N LEU A 3 6.43 9.05 -35.55
CA LEU A 3 6.23 9.01 -34.11
C LEU A 3 5.83 7.57 -33.74
N GLU A 4 6.52 6.97 -32.77
CA GLU A 4 6.12 5.68 -32.21
C GLU A 4 4.71 5.84 -31.62
N ASP A 5 3.80 4.91 -31.95
CA ASP A 5 2.42 4.98 -31.47
C ASP A 5 2.42 4.91 -29.93
N PRO A 6 1.92 5.95 -29.23
CA PRO A 6 1.92 6.01 -27.77
C PRO A 6 1.28 4.79 -27.10
N PHE A 7 0.34 4.12 -27.80
CA PHE A 7 -0.26 2.88 -27.31
C PHE A 7 0.79 1.84 -26.91
N PHE A 8 1.85 1.64 -27.71
CA PHE A 8 2.84 0.59 -27.42
C PHE A 8 3.74 0.92 -26.23
N VAL A 9 3.98 2.20 -25.97
CA VAL A 9 4.72 2.65 -24.78
C VAL A 9 3.92 2.32 -23.53
N VAL A 10 2.66 2.79 -23.48
CA VAL A 10 1.77 2.56 -22.33
C VAL A 10 1.46 1.07 -22.16
N LYS A 11 1.29 0.32 -23.26
CA LYS A 11 1.18 -1.15 -23.22
C LYS A 11 2.35 -1.79 -22.47
N GLY A 12 3.58 -1.35 -22.76
CA GLY A 12 4.78 -1.84 -22.09
C GLY A 12 4.82 -1.47 -20.60
N GLU A 13 4.40 -0.26 -20.27
CA GLU A 13 4.33 0.23 -18.88
C GLU A 13 3.28 -0.54 -18.07
N VAL A 14 2.07 -0.72 -18.62
CA VAL A 14 1.00 -1.54 -18.04
C VAL A 14 1.48 -2.98 -17.81
N GLN A 15 2.10 -3.61 -18.80
CA GLN A 15 2.58 -4.98 -18.65
C GLN A 15 3.62 -5.10 -17.53
N LYS A 16 4.53 -4.12 -17.42
CA LYS A 16 5.53 -4.07 -16.36
C LYS A 16 4.90 -3.84 -14.99
N ALA A 17 3.91 -2.96 -14.90
CA ALA A 17 3.17 -2.68 -13.67
C ALA A 17 2.38 -3.91 -13.20
N VAL A 18 1.69 -4.62 -14.11
CA VAL A 18 0.98 -5.88 -13.81
C VAL A 18 1.95 -6.95 -13.31
N ASN A 19 3.11 -7.13 -13.94
CA ASN A 19 4.12 -8.08 -13.46
C ASN A 19 4.63 -7.73 -12.05
N THR A 20 4.76 -6.43 -11.75
CA THR A 20 5.14 -5.95 -10.42
C THR A 20 4.03 -6.23 -9.40
N ALA A 21 2.78 -5.95 -9.76
CA ALA A 21 1.59 -6.25 -8.94
C ALA A 21 1.48 -7.75 -8.65
N GLN A 22 1.74 -8.63 -9.63
CA GLN A 22 1.75 -10.07 -9.42
C GLN A 22 2.81 -10.51 -8.40
N GLY A 23 4.00 -9.91 -8.42
CA GLY A 23 5.03 -10.16 -7.40
C GLY A 23 4.60 -9.73 -6.00
N LEU A 24 4.01 -8.53 -5.87
CA LEU A 24 3.44 -8.03 -4.62
C LEU A 24 2.30 -8.94 -4.12
N TYR A 25 1.43 -9.38 -5.02
CA TYR A 25 0.31 -10.26 -4.73
C TYR A 25 0.77 -11.64 -4.23
N GLN A 26 1.81 -12.22 -4.83
CA GLN A 26 2.40 -13.46 -4.34
C GLN A 26 2.99 -13.29 -2.94
N ARG A 27 3.73 -12.20 -2.67
CA ARG A 27 4.28 -11.93 -1.34
C ARG A 27 3.17 -11.70 -0.31
N TRP A 28 2.15 -10.93 -0.69
CA TRP A 28 0.97 -10.69 0.13
C TRP A 28 0.28 -12.01 0.51
N GLY A 29 0.04 -12.91 -0.46
CA GLY A 29 -0.55 -14.22 -0.20
C GLY A 29 0.30 -15.13 0.71
N GLN A 30 1.63 -15.01 0.66
CA GLN A 30 2.53 -15.70 1.60
C GLN A 30 2.39 -15.13 3.02
N LEU A 31 2.39 -13.82 3.16
CA LEU A 31 2.23 -13.13 4.46
C LEU A 31 0.89 -13.47 5.14
N LEU A 32 -0.17 -13.75 4.36
CA LEU A 32 -1.46 -14.22 4.89
C LEU A 32 -1.42 -15.65 5.45
N GLN A 33 -0.47 -16.47 5.00
CA GLN A 33 -0.33 -17.88 5.41
C GLN A 33 0.73 -18.07 6.50
N GLU A 34 1.62 -17.10 6.69
CA GLU A 34 2.65 -17.14 7.73
C GLU A 34 2.00 -17.17 9.12
N THR A 35 2.15 -18.29 9.83
CA THR A 35 1.60 -18.53 11.18
C THR A 35 2.50 -18.01 12.31
N GLN A 36 3.71 -17.56 11.98
CA GLN A 36 4.66 -16.91 12.88
C GLN A 36 4.27 -15.44 13.09
N ILE A 37 5.02 -14.70 13.92
CA ILE A 37 4.89 -13.25 14.07
C ILE A 37 5.05 -12.62 12.67
N VAL A 38 3.92 -12.38 11.99
CA VAL A 38 3.88 -11.69 10.70
C VAL A 38 4.54 -10.34 10.92
N ASN A 39 5.49 -9.98 10.06
CA ASN A 39 6.00 -8.61 10.05
C ASN A 39 4.86 -7.69 9.61
N LYS A 40 4.09 -7.18 10.58
CA LYS A 40 2.89 -6.38 10.37
C LYS A 40 3.15 -5.14 9.53
N GLU A 41 4.32 -4.53 9.68
CA GLU A 41 4.75 -3.41 8.86
C GLU A 41 4.87 -3.84 7.39
N GLU A 42 5.46 -5.01 7.14
CA GLU A 42 5.59 -5.58 5.80
C GLU A 42 4.22 -5.94 5.19
N LEU A 43 3.30 -6.55 5.97
CA LEU A 43 1.95 -6.85 5.49
C LEU A 43 1.19 -5.58 5.12
N ASN A 44 1.23 -4.56 5.97
CA ASN A 44 0.56 -3.29 5.72
C ASN A 44 1.16 -2.56 4.51
N TRP A 45 2.49 -2.52 4.42
CA TRP A 45 3.19 -1.94 3.28
C TRP A 45 2.84 -2.66 1.99
N THR A 46 2.95 -4.00 1.96
CA THR A 46 2.65 -4.82 0.77
C THR A 46 1.20 -4.67 0.34
N THR A 47 0.26 -4.66 1.30
CA THR A 47 -1.17 -4.47 1.01
C THR A 47 -1.44 -3.09 0.39
N ASN A 48 -0.84 -2.04 0.95
CA ASN A 48 -1.02 -0.67 0.45
C ASN A 48 -0.37 -0.50 -0.93
N GLU A 49 0.85 -0.99 -1.11
CA GLU A 49 1.58 -0.90 -2.37
C GLU A 49 0.86 -1.63 -3.49
N LEU A 50 0.34 -2.83 -3.21
CA LEU A 50 -0.47 -3.59 -4.16
C LEU A 50 -1.74 -2.84 -4.55
N ARG A 51 -2.50 -2.29 -3.60
CA ARG A 51 -3.71 -1.50 -3.90
C ARG A 51 -3.41 -0.27 -4.76
N ASN A 52 -2.31 0.42 -4.48
CA ASN A 52 -1.92 1.60 -5.24
C ASN A 52 -1.46 1.24 -6.65
N THR A 53 -0.68 0.17 -6.79
CA THR A 53 -0.23 -0.33 -8.09
C THR A 53 -1.42 -0.75 -8.95
N LEU A 54 -2.36 -1.53 -8.39
CA LEU A 54 -3.57 -1.95 -9.11
C LEU A 54 -4.41 -0.75 -9.56
N ARG A 55 -4.59 0.27 -8.70
CA ARG A 55 -5.31 1.49 -9.06
C ARG A 55 -4.65 2.25 -10.21
N SER A 56 -3.32 2.37 -10.19
CA SER A 56 -2.60 3.03 -11.29
C SER A 56 -2.81 2.29 -12.60
N ILE A 57 -2.76 0.95 -12.58
CA ILE A 57 -3.01 0.13 -13.76
C ILE A 57 -4.44 0.32 -14.28
N GLU A 58 -5.44 0.40 -13.39
CA GLU A 58 -6.83 0.64 -13.80
C GLU A 58 -6.99 1.95 -14.58
N TRP A 59 -6.35 3.03 -14.11
CA TRP A 59 -6.36 4.30 -14.82
C TRP A 59 -5.70 4.21 -16.20
N ASP A 60 -4.53 3.56 -16.28
CA ASP A 60 -3.86 3.37 -17.57
C ASP A 60 -4.73 2.54 -18.54
N LEU A 61 -5.43 1.52 -18.03
CA LEU A 61 -6.33 0.68 -18.83
C LEU A 61 -7.60 1.41 -19.27
N GLU A 62 -8.14 2.32 -18.45
CA GLU A 62 -9.23 3.20 -18.82
C GLU A 62 -8.83 4.12 -19.98
N ASP A 63 -7.67 4.78 -19.87
CA ASP A 63 -7.14 5.66 -20.93
C ASP A 63 -6.89 4.86 -22.23
N LEU A 64 -6.28 3.68 -22.13
CA LEU A 64 -6.08 2.81 -23.30
C LEU A 64 -7.42 2.42 -23.95
N GLU A 65 -8.44 2.08 -23.17
CA GLU A 65 -9.76 1.75 -23.68
C GLU A 65 -10.44 2.94 -24.38
N GLU A 66 -10.31 4.15 -23.83
CA GLU A 66 -10.79 5.37 -24.47
C GLU A 66 -10.09 5.62 -25.82
N THR A 67 -8.77 5.44 -25.88
CA THR A 67 -8.02 5.61 -27.14
C THR A 67 -8.46 4.61 -28.20
N ILE A 68 -8.72 3.36 -27.82
CA ILE A 68 -9.24 2.33 -28.73
C ILE A 68 -10.61 2.74 -29.26
N CYS A 69 -11.51 3.21 -28.38
CA CYS A 69 -12.84 3.68 -28.77
C CYS A 69 -12.77 4.86 -29.77
N ILE A 70 -11.84 5.79 -29.55
CA ILE A 70 -11.60 6.93 -30.46
C ILE A 70 -11.14 6.44 -31.85
N VAL A 71 -10.23 5.46 -31.90
CA VAL A 71 -9.73 4.84 -33.14
C VAL A 71 -10.86 4.14 -33.89
N GLU A 72 -11.67 3.34 -33.19
CA GLU A 72 -12.82 2.62 -33.74
C GLU A 72 -13.87 3.56 -34.33
N THR A 73 -14.10 4.70 -33.67
CA THR A 73 -15.09 5.71 -34.09
C THR A 73 -14.60 6.53 -35.30
N ASN A 74 -13.29 6.64 -35.53
CA ASN A 74 -12.70 7.49 -36.57
C ASN A 74 -11.65 6.78 -37.44
N PRO A 75 -12.00 5.68 -38.14
CA PRO A 75 -11.03 4.84 -38.85
C PRO A 75 -10.26 5.58 -39.95
N HIS A 76 -10.88 6.56 -40.60
CA HIS A 76 -10.25 7.39 -41.64
C HIS A 76 -9.12 8.28 -41.10
N LYS A 77 -9.14 8.62 -39.82
CA LYS A 77 -8.13 9.49 -39.18
C LYS A 77 -6.91 8.71 -38.69
N PHE A 78 -7.11 7.48 -38.23
CA PHE A 78 -6.07 6.71 -37.53
C PHE A 78 -5.44 5.60 -38.38
N THR A 79 -6.04 5.17 -39.49
CA THR A 79 -5.46 4.18 -40.43
C THR A 79 -4.83 2.95 -39.76
N ILE A 80 -5.42 2.49 -38.65
CA ILE A 80 -5.00 1.30 -37.91
C ILE A 80 -5.74 0.09 -38.48
N ALA A 81 -5.04 -1.02 -38.69
CA ALA A 81 -5.65 -2.24 -39.20
C ALA A 81 -6.70 -2.78 -38.20
N PRO A 82 -7.86 -3.29 -38.66
CA PRO A 82 -8.87 -3.86 -37.76
C PRO A 82 -8.32 -4.99 -36.86
N SER A 83 -7.38 -5.79 -37.38
CA SER A 83 -6.69 -6.83 -36.60
C SER A 83 -5.83 -6.27 -35.47
N GLU A 84 -5.21 -5.10 -35.69
CA GLU A 84 -4.43 -4.41 -34.67
C GLU A 84 -5.36 -3.84 -33.59
N VAL A 85 -6.46 -3.18 -33.97
CA VAL A 85 -7.47 -2.70 -33.01
C VAL A 85 -8.00 -3.86 -32.14
N ALA A 86 -8.28 -5.01 -32.76
CA ALA A 86 -8.70 -6.21 -32.03
C ALA A 86 -7.61 -6.69 -31.04
N ALA A 87 -6.33 -6.69 -31.43
CA ALA A 87 -5.23 -7.04 -30.54
C ALA A 87 -5.10 -6.06 -29.36
N ARG A 88 -5.35 -4.76 -29.58
CA ARG A 88 -5.38 -3.76 -28.50
C ARG A 88 -6.51 -4.02 -27.51
N ARG A 89 -7.70 -4.34 -28.00
CA ARG A 89 -8.85 -4.76 -27.18
C ARG A 89 -8.51 -5.98 -26.33
N SER A 90 -8.00 -7.04 -26.95
CA SER A 90 -7.63 -8.27 -26.24
C SER A 90 -6.62 -7.99 -25.13
N PHE A 91 -5.59 -7.19 -25.39
CA PHE A 91 -4.62 -6.80 -24.37
C PHE A 91 -5.28 -6.10 -23.17
N VAL A 92 -6.12 -5.08 -23.40
CA VAL A 92 -6.80 -4.36 -22.31
C VAL A 92 -7.71 -5.31 -21.52
N THR A 93 -8.45 -6.19 -22.19
CA THR A 93 -9.30 -7.19 -21.53
C THR A 93 -8.49 -8.14 -20.65
N GLU A 94 -7.41 -8.73 -21.18
CA GLU A 94 -6.54 -9.64 -20.42
C GLU A 94 -5.94 -8.98 -19.17
N MET A 95 -5.46 -7.74 -19.30
CA MET A 95 -4.91 -7.00 -18.15
C MET A 95 -5.99 -6.64 -17.12
N ARG A 96 -7.19 -6.23 -17.55
CA ARG A 96 -8.32 -5.98 -16.64
C ARG A 96 -8.72 -7.23 -15.88
N GLU A 97 -8.74 -8.39 -16.53
CA GLU A 97 -9.04 -9.67 -15.87
C GLU A 97 -7.99 -10.00 -14.79
N SER A 98 -6.70 -9.84 -15.09
CA SER A 98 -5.64 -10.07 -14.11
C SER A 98 -5.71 -9.12 -12.91
N VAL A 99 -5.97 -7.82 -13.15
CA VAL A 99 -6.17 -6.84 -12.08
C VAL A 99 -7.37 -7.20 -11.21
N LYS A 100 -8.49 -7.56 -11.84
CA LYS A 100 -9.72 -7.93 -11.15
C LYS A 100 -9.54 -9.17 -10.27
N GLU A 101 -8.86 -10.21 -10.76
CA GLU A 101 -8.57 -11.41 -9.97
C GLU A 101 -7.85 -11.07 -8.66
N MET A 102 -6.81 -10.22 -8.73
CA MET A 102 -6.08 -9.79 -7.54
C MET A 102 -6.96 -8.95 -6.61
N GLN A 103 -7.75 -8.02 -7.14
CA GLN A 103 -8.66 -7.18 -6.35
C GLN A 103 -9.76 -7.98 -5.65
N ASP A 104 -10.34 -8.96 -6.34
CA ASP A 104 -11.39 -9.84 -5.81
C ASP A 104 -10.84 -10.63 -4.62
N HIS A 105 -9.63 -11.20 -4.74
CA HIS A 105 -8.99 -11.91 -3.62
C HIS A 105 -8.61 -10.99 -2.46
N MET A 106 -8.15 -9.77 -2.72
CA MET A 106 -7.90 -8.77 -1.67
C MET A 106 -9.17 -8.31 -0.96
N SER A 107 -10.32 -8.41 -1.65
CA SER A 107 -11.63 -8.04 -1.12
C SER A 107 -12.33 -9.21 -0.42
N ASP A 108 -11.78 -10.43 -0.51
CA ASP A 108 -12.33 -11.61 0.13
C ASP A 108 -12.40 -11.41 1.67
N PRO A 109 -13.55 -11.67 2.31
CA PRO A 109 -13.72 -11.53 3.76
C PRO A 109 -12.68 -12.29 4.58
N VAL A 110 -12.19 -13.43 4.09
CA VAL A 110 -11.15 -14.22 4.75
C VAL A 110 -9.85 -13.45 4.78
N ALA A 111 -9.41 -12.93 3.63
CA ALA A 111 -8.21 -12.11 3.52
C ALA A 111 -8.32 -10.83 4.36
N GLN A 112 -9.47 -10.14 4.30
CA GLN A 112 -9.71 -8.95 5.11
C GLN A 112 -9.66 -9.24 6.61
N SER A 113 -10.25 -10.35 7.06
CA SER A 113 -10.26 -10.72 8.46
C SER A 113 -8.86 -11.05 9.00
N PHE A 114 -7.95 -11.54 8.16
CA PHE A 114 -6.56 -11.78 8.54
C PHE A 114 -5.80 -10.45 8.70
N VAL A 115 -5.94 -9.56 7.72
CA VAL A 115 -5.33 -8.22 7.76
C VAL A 115 -5.86 -7.43 8.97
N GLU A 116 -7.16 -7.50 9.27
CA GLU A 116 -7.78 -6.79 10.39
C GLU A 116 -7.34 -7.34 11.76
N ARG A 117 -7.27 -8.67 11.92
CA ARG A 117 -6.74 -9.29 13.14
C ARG A 117 -5.32 -8.84 13.42
N ASN A 118 -4.46 -8.85 12.40
CA ASN A 118 -3.09 -8.39 12.54
C ASN A 118 -3.03 -6.89 12.87
N ASN A 119 -3.97 -6.08 12.37
CA ASN A 119 -4.03 -4.65 12.68
C ASN A 119 -4.47 -4.30 14.10
N ARG A 120 -5.30 -5.13 14.75
CA ARG A 120 -5.87 -4.86 16.09
C ARG A 120 -4.90 -4.93 17.27
N GLU A 121 -3.74 -5.55 17.14
CA GLU A 121 -2.77 -5.71 18.25
C GLU A 121 -2.07 -4.40 18.71
N LEU A 122 -2.40 -3.24 18.12
CA LEU A 122 -1.81 -1.93 18.48
C LEU A 122 -2.53 -1.18 19.62
N VAL A 123 -3.59 -1.76 20.22
CA VAL A 123 -4.42 -1.04 21.21
C VAL A 123 -4.16 -1.47 22.66
N ASP A 124 -3.30 -2.46 22.93
CA ASP A 124 -3.12 -3.00 24.29
C ASP A 124 -1.69 -2.99 24.82
N ASP A 125 -0.96 -1.86 24.66
CA ASP A 125 0.34 -1.66 25.34
C ASP A 125 0.46 -0.28 26.01
N ARG A 126 -0.64 0.24 26.58
CA ARG A 126 -0.60 1.47 27.39
C ARG A 126 -1.24 1.40 28.76
N ASN A 127 -1.60 0.21 29.23
CA ASN A 127 -2.26 0.06 30.53
C ASN A 127 -1.63 -0.95 31.50
N GLN A 128 -0.34 -1.28 31.32
CA GLN A 128 0.38 -2.11 32.28
C GLN A 128 1.64 -1.42 32.81
N CYS A 129 1.45 -0.28 33.49
CA CYS A 129 2.35 0.14 34.56
C CYS A 129 1.51 0.69 35.72
N GLY A 130 0.93 -0.23 36.48
CA GLY A 130 0.19 0.06 37.70
C GLY A 130 0.27 -1.13 38.64
N LEU A 131 1.39 -1.27 39.36
CA LEU A 131 1.44 -2.10 40.57
C LEU A 131 2.32 -1.45 41.64
N LEU A 132 1.67 -0.53 42.37
CA LEU A 132 1.69 -0.34 43.83
C LEU A 132 2.98 -0.67 44.60
N SER A 133 3.58 0.37 45.20
CA SER A 133 4.05 0.27 46.58
C SER A 133 3.86 1.62 47.28
N ALA A 134 2.73 1.76 47.97
CA ALA A 134 2.64 2.63 49.12
C ALA A 134 3.16 1.83 50.32
N ASP A 135 4.26 2.27 50.93
CA ASP A 135 4.32 2.54 52.37
C ASP A 135 5.76 2.63 52.94
N VAL A 136 5.92 3.66 53.78
CA VAL A 136 6.81 3.77 54.96
C VAL A 136 8.27 4.25 54.76
N SER A 137 8.40 5.56 54.99
CA SER A 137 9.21 6.19 56.06
C SER A 137 10.74 6.12 56.04
N ALA A 138 11.30 7.33 56.13
CA ALA A 138 12.45 7.72 56.95
C ALA A 138 13.76 6.96 56.75
N ALA A 139 14.67 7.59 56.02
CA ALA A 139 15.96 8.02 56.53
C ALA A 139 16.70 8.75 55.41
N ASP A 140 17.35 9.85 55.78
CA ASP A 140 18.65 10.30 55.25
C ASP A 140 18.82 10.45 53.72
N SER A 141 19.33 11.54 53.18
CA SER A 141 20.02 12.67 53.77
C SER A 141 20.42 13.53 52.57
N HIS A 142 20.33 14.86 52.76
CA HIS A 142 21.42 15.77 52.43
C HIS A 142 21.65 16.15 50.95
N ILE A 143 21.82 17.47 50.76
CA ILE A 143 22.37 18.20 49.61
C ILE A 143 21.42 18.43 48.44
N LEU A 144 20.66 19.54 48.49
CA LEU A 144 20.90 20.69 47.58
C LEU A 144 19.88 21.80 47.90
N GLU A 145 19.93 22.32 49.13
CA GLU A 145 19.22 23.54 49.53
C GLU A 145 20.25 24.58 49.98
N GLU A 146 21.13 24.96 49.06
CA GLU A 146 22.14 26.00 49.28
C GLU A 146 22.17 26.99 48.11
N GLN A 147 21.00 27.46 47.71
CA GLN A 147 20.89 28.55 46.73
C GLN A 147 19.74 29.50 47.07
N GLN A 148 19.69 29.98 48.33
CA GLN A 148 18.73 31.04 48.70
C GLN A 148 19.12 31.90 49.92
N LEU A 149 20.41 31.95 50.30
CA LEU A 149 20.88 32.81 51.40
C LEU A 149 22.07 33.70 51.03
N HIS A 150 21.98 34.40 49.89
CA HIS A 150 22.81 35.59 49.64
C HIS A 150 21.92 36.79 49.27
N GLN A 151 20.89 37.05 50.06
CA GLN A 151 20.19 38.34 50.02
C GLN A 151 19.66 38.79 51.38
N LYS A 152 20.49 38.70 52.43
CA LYS A 152 20.46 39.66 53.55
C LYS A 152 21.62 39.38 54.49
N VAL A 153 22.53 40.35 54.59
CA VAL A 153 23.33 40.77 55.77
C VAL A 153 24.69 41.30 55.30
N ARG A 154 24.67 42.56 54.88
CA ARG A 154 25.67 43.61 55.14
C ARG A 154 25.08 44.85 54.46
N LYS A 155 24.51 45.78 55.25
CA LYS A 155 25.21 46.98 55.74
C LYS A 155 25.94 47.69 54.61
#